data_AF-A0A401QNK7-F1
#
_entry.id   AF-A0A401QNK7-F1
#
_cell.length_a   1.000
_cell.length_b   1.000
_cell.length_c   1.000
_cell.angle_alpha   90.00
_cell.angle_beta   90.00
_cell.angle_gamma   90.00
#
_symmetry.space_group_name_H-M   'P 1'
#
loop_
_entity.id
_entity.type
_entity.pdbx_description
1 polymer ?
#
loop_
_entity_poly.entity_id
_entity_poly.type
_entity_poly.pdbx_seq_one_letter_code
_entity_poly.pdbx_strand_id
1 'polypeptide(L)'
;NDVFVLDIECLTVDRDLYLLDIACLTVDSDVFVLDIEYLTVDSDMFALDIDCLTIESDVFVLDIGCLTVDSDVFVLDIDFLTMESDVFVLDIDCLTMESDVFVLDIDYLTVDSDAFVLDIDCLTVESDVFVLDIYCLTVESDIFVLDIDCLAMESDVFVLDIDCLTVDTDVF
;
A
#
# COMPACT_ATOMS: atom_id res chain seq x y z
N ASN A 1 6.75 31.19 7.02
CA ASN A 1 6.27 32.48 6.44
C ASN A 1 5.40 32.03 5.31
N ASP A 2 4.16 31.71 5.66
CA ASP A 2 3.46 30.60 5.00
C ASP A 2 2.81 31.14 3.74
N VAL A 3 3.04 30.46 2.61
CA VAL A 3 2.50 30.87 1.32
C VAL A 3 1.25 30.05 1.05
N PHE A 4 0.14 30.74 0.83
CA PHE A 4 -1.13 30.16 0.43
C PHE A 4 -1.30 30.32 -1.08
N VAL A 5 -1.48 29.21 -1.80
CA VAL A 5 -1.76 29.22 -3.24
C VAL A 5 -3.07 28.45 -3.47
N LEU A 6 -3.98 29.05 -4.24
CA LEU A 6 -5.30 28.47 -4.46
C LEU A 6 -5.31 27.55 -5.68
N ASP A 7 -4.85 28.05 -6.82
CA ASP A 7 -4.86 27.32 -8.09
C ASP A 7 -3.55 27.60 -8.85
N ILE A 8 -2.76 26.56 -9.13
CA ILE A 8 -1.56 26.72 -9.96
C ILE A 8 -1.30 25.48 -10.82
N GLU A 9 -0.87 25.71 -12.05
CA GLU A 9 -0.58 24.60 -12.98
C GLU A 9 0.76 23.93 -12.60
N CYS A 10 1.80 24.72 -12.35
CA CYS A 10 3.10 24.20 -11.92
C CYS A 10 3.73 25.11 -10.88
N LEU A 11 4.26 24.52 -9.80
CA LEU A 11 4.96 25.24 -8.74
C LEU A 11 6.26 24.51 -8.35
N THR A 12 7.31 25.30 -8.13
CA THR A 12 8.56 24.82 -7.53
C THR A 12 8.99 25.80 -6.46
N VAL A 13 9.10 25.33 -5.22
CA VAL A 13 9.40 26.15 -4.05
C VAL A 13 10.31 25.36 -3.09
N ASP A 14 11.03 26.08 -2.25
CA ASP A 14 11.96 25.55 -1.23
C ASP A 14 11.63 26.20 0.12
N ARG A 15 10.34 26.11 0.51
CA ARG A 15 9.71 26.68 1.71
C ARG A 15 8.35 26.04 1.94
N ASP A 16 7.94 25.98 3.21
CA ASP A 16 6.65 25.42 3.62
C ASP A 16 5.45 26.09 2.93
N LEU A 17 4.51 25.26 2.45
CA LEU A 17 3.36 25.66 1.65
C LEU A 17 2.03 25.10 2.19
N TYR A 18 0.95 25.87 1.96
CA TYR A 18 -0.43 25.40 2.07
C TYR A 18 -1.13 25.60 0.72
N LEU A 19 -1.51 24.50 0.08
CA LEU A 19 -1.96 24.46 -1.32
C LEU A 19 -3.36 23.83 -1.41
N LEU A 20 -4.22 24.39 -2.25
CA LEU A 20 -5.57 23.87 -2.45
C LEU A 20 -5.69 22.97 -3.68
N ASP A 21 -5.30 23.47 -4.86
CA ASP A 21 -5.45 22.75 -6.14
C ASP A 21 -4.23 23.02 -7.02
N ILE A 22 -3.44 21.97 -7.27
CA ILE A 22 -2.23 22.04 -8.10
C ILE A 22 -2.21 20.90 -9.10
N ALA A 23 -1.86 21.17 -10.35
CA ALA A 23 -1.59 20.07 -11.29
C ALA A 23 -0.22 19.44 -11.02
N CYS A 24 0.87 20.22 -10.99
CA CYS A 24 2.22 19.68 -10.71
C CYS A 24 2.98 20.48 -9.63
N LEU A 25 3.53 19.79 -8.62
CA LEU A 25 4.41 20.39 -7.61
C LEU A 25 5.71 19.60 -7.46
N THR A 26 6.81 20.35 -7.34
CA THR A 26 8.10 19.82 -6.86
C THR A 26 8.59 20.70 -5.72
N VAL A 27 8.94 20.09 -4.59
CA VAL A 27 9.27 20.83 -3.36
C VAL A 27 10.25 20.05 -2.49
N ASP A 28 11.21 20.76 -1.89
CA ASP A 28 12.25 20.20 -1.02
C ASP A 28 12.02 20.61 0.46
N SER A 29 10.76 20.82 0.85
CA SER A 29 10.35 21.33 2.17
C SER A 29 8.93 20.88 2.52
N ASP A 30 8.61 20.75 3.80
CA ASP A 30 7.33 20.25 4.30
C ASP A 30 6.12 20.93 3.62
N VAL A 31 5.15 20.11 3.17
CA VAL A 31 3.95 20.62 2.48
C VAL A 31 2.66 20.07 3.08
N PHE A 32 1.65 20.92 3.12
CA PHE A 32 0.26 20.55 3.25
C PHE A 32 -0.50 20.83 1.94
N VAL A 33 -1.00 19.77 1.29
CA VAL A 33 -1.79 19.87 0.05
C VAL A 33 -3.21 19.35 0.29
N LEU A 34 -4.21 20.00 -0.31
CA LEU A 34 -5.55 19.45 -0.36
C LEU A 34 -5.68 18.51 -1.57
N ASP A 35 -5.63 19.02 -2.80
CA ASP A 35 -5.70 18.22 -4.03
C ASP A 35 -4.47 18.47 -4.93
N ILE A 36 -3.90 17.39 -5.49
CA ILE A 36 -2.83 17.47 -6.50
C ILE A 36 -2.81 16.30 -7.49
N GLU A 37 -2.60 16.60 -8.77
CA GLU A 37 -2.50 15.56 -9.81
C GLU A 37 -1.12 14.87 -9.76
N TYR A 38 -0.02 15.63 -9.72
CA TYR A 38 1.34 15.11 -9.72
C TYR A 38 2.22 15.79 -8.69
N LEU A 39 2.75 15.00 -7.76
CA LEU A 39 3.59 15.50 -6.68
C LEU A 39 4.93 14.76 -6.60
N THR A 40 6.02 15.52 -6.47
CA THR A 40 7.35 15.01 -6.11
C THR A 40 7.89 15.80 -4.92
N VAL A 41 8.25 15.10 -3.83
CA VAL A 41 8.72 15.73 -2.59
C VAL A 41 9.95 15.00 -2.04
N ASP A 42 10.89 15.74 -1.45
CA ASP A 42 12.08 15.23 -0.75
C ASP A 42 12.05 15.61 0.76
N SER A 43 10.87 15.55 1.36
CA SER A 43 10.58 15.95 2.75
C SER A 43 9.22 15.41 3.22
N ASP A 44 8.97 15.42 4.53
CA ASP A 44 7.71 14.97 5.12
C ASP A 44 6.49 15.72 4.56
N MET A 45 5.36 15.01 4.40
CA MET A 45 4.16 15.59 3.79
C MET A 45 2.85 15.10 4.41
N PHE A 46 1.84 15.97 4.38
CA PHE A 46 0.43 15.62 4.56
C PHE A 46 -0.39 16.04 3.33
N ALA A 47 -1.20 15.12 2.78
CA ALA A 47 -2.16 15.44 1.73
C ALA A 47 -3.53 14.80 1.94
N LEU A 48 -4.54 15.43 1.34
CA LEU A 48 -5.90 14.89 1.31
C LEU A 48 -6.11 13.94 0.12
N ASP A 49 -5.78 14.40 -1.10
CA ASP A 49 -6.04 13.68 -2.35
C ASP A 49 -4.85 13.91 -3.30
N ILE A 50 -4.30 12.81 -3.83
CA ILE A 50 -3.20 12.84 -4.79
C ILE A 50 -3.43 11.80 -5.91
N ASP A 51 -3.43 12.20 -7.18
CA ASP A 51 -3.49 11.18 -8.25
C ASP A 51 -2.17 10.38 -8.35
N CYS A 52 -1.02 11.06 -8.30
CA CYS A 52 0.31 10.44 -8.42
C CYS A 52 1.35 11.09 -7.50
N LEU A 53 1.97 10.31 -6.61
CA LEU A 53 3.04 10.75 -5.72
C LEU A 53 4.32 9.94 -5.89
N THR A 54 5.45 10.65 -5.90
CA THR A 54 6.79 10.09 -5.69
C THR A 54 7.47 10.83 -4.54
N ILE A 55 7.94 10.11 -3.53
CA ILE A 55 8.52 10.71 -2.31
C ILE A 55 9.66 9.85 -1.75
N GLU A 56 10.67 10.50 -1.16
CA GLU A 56 11.82 9.86 -0.49
C GLU A 56 11.80 10.07 1.04
N SER A 57 10.64 10.38 1.62
CA SER A 57 10.42 10.74 3.03
C SER A 57 9.05 10.33 3.55
N ASP A 58 8.87 10.33 4.86
CA ASP A 58 7.66 9.85 5.54
C ASP A 58 6.41 10.59 5.07
N VAL A 59 5.33 9.84 4.82
CA VAL A 59 4.11 10.40 4.24
C VAL A 59 2.84 9.98 5.00
N PHE A 60 1.93 10.95 5.13
CA PHE A 60 0.54 10.68 5.50
C PHE A 60 -0.38 11.15 4.37
N VAL A 61 -1.13 10.22 3.78
CA VAL A 61 -2.09 10.51 2.71
C VAL A 61 -3.46 9.92 3.05
N LEU A 62 -4.50 10.66 2.73
CA LEU A 62 -5.88 10.20 2.90
C LEU A 62 -6.35 9.37 1.70
N ASP A 63 -6.20 9.88 0.49
CA ASP A 63 -6.57 9.21 -0.75
C ASP A 63 -5.44 9.40 -1.78
N ILE A 64 -5.05 8.32 -2.46
CA ILE A 64 -4.06 8.39 -3.53
C ILE A 64 -4.28 7.36 -4.63
N GLY A 65 -4.26 7.81 -5.89
CA GLY A 65 -4.35 6.90 -7.03
C GLY A 65 -3.09 6.02 -7.18
N CYS A 66 -1.91 6.63 -7.26
CA CYS A 66 -0.66 5.92 -7.49
C CYS A 66 0.46 6.46 -6.60
N LEU A 67 1.10 5.57 -5.85
CA LEU A 67 2.18 5.93 -4.94
C LEU A 67 3.44 5.09 -5.19
N THR A 68 4.59 5.77 -5.20
CA THR A 68 5.92 5.16 -5.21
C THR A 68 6.79 5.83 -4.16
N VAL A 69 7.25 5.06 -3.16
CA VAL A 69 8.00 5.59 -2.00
C VAL A 69 9.11 4.65 -1.56
N ASP A 70 10.20 5.26 -1.07
CA ASP A 70 11.39 4.58 -0.53
C ASP A 70 11.53 4.75 1.02
N SER A 71 10.43 4.99 1.73
CA SER A 71 10.32 5.31 3.16
C SER A 71 8.95 4.96 3.76
N ASP A 72 8.80 5.04 5.08
CA ASP A 72 7.58 4.62 5.78
C ASP A 72 6.35 5.44 5.37
N VAL A 73 5.23 4.76 5.19
CA VAL A 73 3.98 5.36 4.71
C VAL A 73 2.78 4.95 5.56
N PHE A 74 1.91 5.93 5.83
CA PHE A 74 0.55 5.71 6.30
C PHE A 74 -0.45 6.20 5.25
N VAL A 75 -1.25 5.30 4.69
CA VAL A 75 -2.35 5.64 3.77
C VAL A 75 -3.68 5.12 4.30
N LEU A 76 -4.73 5.93 4.11
CA LEU A 76 -6.11 5.47 4.30
C LEU A 76 -6.57 4.66 3.09
N ASP A 77 -6.69 5.30 1.93
CA ASP A 77 -7.17 4.65 0.69
C ASP A 77 -6.14 4.82 -0.45
N ILE A 78 -5.88 3.74 -1.21
CA ILE A 78 -4.97 3.79 -2.36
C ILE A 78 -5.32 2.80 -3.47
N ASP A 79 -5.32 3.22 -4.74
CA ASP A 79 -5.56 2.27 -5.83
C ASP A 79 -4.31 1.41 -6.10
N PHE A 80 -3.13 2.04 -6.23
CA PHE A 80 -1.89 1.35 -6.60
C PHE A 80 -0.69 1.80 -5.78
N LEU A 81 -0.04 0.84 -5.12
CA LEU A 81 1.17 1.07 -4.34
C LEU A 81 2.32 0.17 -4.78
N THR A 82 3.51 0.77 -4.91
CA THR A 82 4.77 0.04 -5.08
C THR A 82 5.83 0.64 -4.17
N MET A 83 6.39 -0.16 -3.25
CA MET A 83 7.38 0.32 -2.27
C MET A 83 8.43 -0.74 -1.89
N GLU A 84 9.58 -0.26 -1.40
CA GLU A 84 10.68 -1.07 -0.85
C GLU A 84 10.81 -0.97 0.69
N SER A 85 9.87 -0.30 1.38
CA SER A 85 9.89 -0.01 2.83
C SER A 85 8.56 -0.34 3.52
N ASP A 86 8.51 -0.33 4.85
CA ASP A 86 7.33 -0.81 5.59
C ASP A 86 6.09 0.08 5.37
N VAL A 87 4.91 -0.53 5.33
CA VAL A 87 3.65 0.22 5.14
C VAL A 87 2.54 -0.19 6.10
N PHE A 88 1.75 0.81 6.46
CA PHE A 88 0.42 0.62 7.03
C PHE A 88 -0.63 1.21 6.08
N VAL A 89 -1.51 0.35 5.57
CA VAL A 89 -2.63 0.75 4.71
C VAL A 89 -3.95 0.27 5.31
N LEU A 90 -4.99 1.08 5.23
CA LEU A 90 -6.33 0.65 5.59
C LEU A 90 -6.96 -0.09 4.41
N ASP A 91 -7.19 0.59 3.28
CA ASP A 91 -7.81 0.01 2.09
C ASP A 91 -6.92 0.20 0.85
N ILE A 92 -6.71 -0.87 0.07
CA ILE A 92 -5.91 -0.81 -1.16
C ILE A 92 -6.38 -1.77 -2.26
N ASP A 93 -6.47 -1.30 -3.50
CA ASP A 93 -6.83 -2.19 -4.61
C ASP A 93 -5.65 -3.10 -4.99
N CYS A 94 -4.46 -2.54 -5.18
CA CYS A 94 -3.31 -3.29 -5.70
C CYS A 94 -1.99 -2.91 -5.00
N LEU A 95 -1.37 -3.90 -4.35
CA LEU A 95 -0.09 -3.73 -3.68
C LEU A 95 1.00 -4.66 -4.24
N THR A 96 2.19 -4.11 -4.47
CA THR A 96 3.41 -4.88 -4.77
C THR A 96 4.57 -4.36 -3.93
N MET A 97 5.16 -5.21 -3.07
CA MET A 97 6.21 -4.80 -2.14
C MET A 97 7.27 -5.89 -1.88
N GLU A 98 8.47 -5.46 -1.50
CA GLU A 98 9.59 -6.33 -1.08
C GLU A 98 9.83 -6.32 0.45
N SER A 99 9.03 -5.55 1.21
CA SER A 99 9.16 -5.27 2.65
C SER A 99 7.88 -5.62 3.44
N ASP A 100 7.97 -5.67 4.76
CA ASP A 100 6.87 -6.15 5.60
C ASP A 100 5.63 -5.25 5.47
N VAL A 101 4.45 -5.86 5.47
CA VAL A 101 3.19 -5.16 5.22
C VAL A 101 2.13 -5.46 6.28
N PHE A 102 1.42 -4.40 6.70
CA PHE A 102 0.16 -4.51 7.41
C PHE A 102 -0.96 -3.83 6.61
N VAL A 103 -1.98 -4.62 6.22
CA VAL A 103 -3.18 -4.12 5.53
C VAL A 103 -4.45 -4.56 6.25
N LEU A 104 -5.48 -3.71 6.29
CA LEU A 104 -6.81 -4.19 6.68
C LEU A 104 -7.48 -4.86 5.49
N ASP A 105 -7.81 -4.11 4.44
CA ASP A 105 -8.57 -4.63 3.29
C ASP A 105 -7.76 -4.43 1.99
N ILE A 106 -7.62 -5.49 1.19
CA ILE A 106 -6.90 -5.45 -0.08
C ILE A 106 -7.47 -6.36 -1.17
N ASP A 107 -7.63 -5.85 -2.39
CA ASP A 107 -8.10 -6.70 -3.49
C ASP A 107 -6.96 -7.64 -3.99
N TYR A 108 -5.78 -7.09 -4.26
CA TYR A 108 -4.64 -7.83 -4.82
C TYR A 108 -3.32 -7.51 -4.11
N LEU A 109 -2.73 -8.51 -3.45
CA LEU A 109 -1.41 -8.41 -2.82
C LEU A 109 -0.40 -9.34 -3.49
N THR A 110 0.76 -8.78 -3.86
CA THR A 110 1.98 -9.53 -4.18
C THR A 110 3.10 -9.05 -3.26
N VAL A 111 3.67 -9.95 -2.47
CA VAL A 111 4.68 -9.59 -1.48
C VAL A 111 5.75 -10.69 -1.34
N ASP A 112 7.01 -10.28 -1.25
CA ASP A 112 8.16 -11.20 -1.13
C ASP A 112 8.59 -11.40 0.35
N SER A 113 8.00 -10.65 1.26
CA SER A 113 8.27 -10.51 2.70
C SER A 113 7.06 -10.90 3.56
N ASP A 114 7.16 -10.72 4.89
CA ASP A 114 6.11 -11.13 5.81
C ASP A 114 4.89 -10.19 5.68
N ALA A 115 3.68 -10.79 5.70
CA ALA A 115 2.44 -10.03 5.58
C ALA A 115 1.43 -10.35 6.68
N PHE A 116 0.78 -9.29 7.17
CA PHE A 116 -0.41 -9.38 8.00
C PHE A 116 -1.57 -8.69 7.30
N VAL A 117 -2.61 -9.45 6.99
CA VAL A 117 -3.79 -8.95 6.26
C VAL A 117 -5.06 -9.37 7.00
N LEU A 118 -6.05 -8.48 7.12
CA LEU A 118 -7.36 -8.89 7.63
C LEU A 118 -8.16 -9.54 6.51
N ASP A 119 -8.53 -8.78 5.49
CA ASP A 119 -9.40 -9.24 4.40
C ASP A 119 -8.69 -9.06 3.06
N ILE A 120 -8.68 -10.12 2.24
CA ILE A 120 -8.03 -10.07 0.91
C ILE A 120 -8.74 -10.91 -0.15
N ASP A 121 -8.93 -10.37 -1.35
CA ASP A 121 -9.50 -11.14 -2.44
C ASP A 121 -8.45 -12.11 -3.04
N CYS A 122 -7.26 -11.61 -3.37
CA CYS A 122 -6.23 -12.40 -4.05
C CYS A 122 -4.83 -12.14 -3.47
N LEU A 123 -4.20 -13.19 -2.94
CA LEU A 123 -2.83 -13.12 -2.41
C LEU A 123 -1.87 -14.05 -3.17
N THR A 124 -0.71 -13.50 -3.51
CA THR A 124 0.49 -14.25 -3.90
C THR A 124 1.63 -13.87 -2.98
N VAL A 125 2.27 -14.85 -2.33
CA VAL A 125 3.32 -14.59 -1.35
C VAL A 125 4.43 -15.64 -1.38
N GLU A 126 5.68 -15.17 -1.24
CA GLU A 126 6.88 -16.02 -1.15
C GLU A 126 7.38 -16.21 0.30
N SER A 127 6.84 -15.49 1.30
CA SER A 127 7.26 -15.53 2.72
C SER A 127 6.10 -15.88 3.67
N ASP A 128 6.29 -15.71 5.00
CA ASP A 128 5.29 -16.10 6.01
C ASP A 128 4.11 -15.14 6.01
N VAL A 129 2.88 -15.67 6.08
CA VAL A 129 1.67 -14.84 6.11
C VAL A 129 0.69 -15.21 7.21
N PHE A 130 0.10 -14.17 7.80
CA PHE A 130 -1.12 -14.26 8.59
C PHE A 130 -2.27 -13.55 7.86
N VAL A 131 -3.35 -14.30 7.56
CA VAL A 131 -4.59 -13.75 6.99
C VAL A 131 -5.78 -14.13 7.86
N LEU A 132 -6.74 -13.21 8.06
CA LEU A 132 -8.03 -13.60 8.61
C LEU A 132 -8.90 -14.22 7.51
N ASP A 133 -9.38 -13.42 6.56
CA ASP A 133 -10.30 -13.89 5.53
C ASP A 133 -9.71 -13.68 4.13
N ILE A 134 -9.72 -14.73 3.29
CA ILE A 134 -9.17 -14.67 1.93
C ILE A 134 -10.01 -15.42 0.90
N TYR A 135 -10.26 -14.80 -0.26
CA TYR A 135 -10.98 -15.49 -1.33
C TYR A 135 -10.08 -16.48 -2.09
N CYS A 136 -8.89 -16.06 -2.51
CA CYS A 136 -7.97 -16.87 -3.30
C CYS A 136 -6.51 -16.70 -2.85
N LEU A 137 -5.86 -17.81 -2.50
CA LEU A 137 -4.47 -17.85 -2.07
C LEU A 137 -3.60 -18.77 -2.94
N THR A 138 -2.46 -18.24 -3.38
CA THR A 138 -1.34 -19.02 -3.95
C THR A 138 -0.09 -18.75 -3.12
N VAL A 139 0.59 -19.82 -2.68
CA VAL A 139 1.68 -19.70 -1.72
C VAL A 139 2.76 -20.78 -1.86
N GLU A 140 3.99 -20.37 -1.60
CA GLU A 140 5.17 -21.23 -1.58
C GLU A 140 5.78 -21.42 -0.17
N SER A 141 5.25 -20.74 0.87
CA SER A 141 5.80 -20.69 2.24
C SER A 141 4.77 -21.05 3.33
N ASP A 142 5.14 -20.88 4.61
CA ASP A 142 4.28 -21.22 5.76
C ASP A 142 3.16 -20.19 5.95
N ILE A 143 1.93 -20.64 6.23
CA ILE A 143 0.79 -19.72 6.40
C ILE A 143 -0.11 -20.09 7.57
N PHE A 144 -0.66 -19.05 8.21
CA PHE A 144 -1.84 -19.12 9.05
C PHE A 144 -3.02 -18.37 8.41
N VAL A 145 -4.13 -19.08 8.13
CA VAL A 145 -5.38 -18.50 7.63
C VAL A 145 -6.56 -18.88 8.53
N LEU A 146 -7.46 -17.93 8.80
CA LEU A 146 -8.70 -18.23 9.53
C LEU A 146 -9.79 -18.79 8.59
N ASP A 147 -10.12 -18.08 7.52
CA ASP A 147 -11.15 -18.46 6.54
C ASP A 147 -10.62 -18.29 5.10
N ILE A 148 -10.87 -19.29 4.25
CA ILE A 148 -10.44 -19.26 2.85
C ILE A 148 -11.40 -19.97 1.90
N ASP A 149 -11.77 -19.29 0.81
CA ASP A 149 -12.62 -19.90 -0.20
C ASP A 149 -11.82 -20.88 -1.09
N CYS A 150 -10.68 -20.45 -1.63
CA CYS A 150 -9.88 -21.23 -2.58
C CYS A 150 -8.39 -21.19 -2.27
N LEU A 151 -7.78 -22.36 -2.09
CA LEU A 151 -6.36 -22.51 -1.76
C LEU A 151 -5.61 -23.42 -2.72
N ALA A 152 -4.47 -22.92 -3.22
CA ALA A 152 -3.44 -23.69 -3.91
C ALA A 152 -2.12 -23.55 -3.16
N MET A 153 -1.52 -24.68 -2.73
CA MET A 153 -0.33 -24.69 -1.89
C MET A 153 0.71 -25.73 -2.33
N GLU A 154 1.99 -25.40 -2.08
CA GLU A 154 3.12 -26.34 -2.17
C GLU A 154 3.79 -26.63 -0.81
N SER A 155 3.44 -25.90 0.26
CA SER A 155 4.09 -25.89 1.59
C SER A 155 3.12 -26.14 2.76
N ASP A 156 3.61 -26.03 4.01
CA ASP A 156 2.84 -26.28 5.23
C ASP A 156 1.81 -25.16 5.49
N VAL A 157 0.55 -25.53 5.77
CA VAL A 157 -0.53 -24.57 5.98
C VAL A 157 -1.38 -24.92 7.20
N PHE A 158 -1.68 -23.90 8.02
CA PHE A 158 -2.71 -23.97 9.05
C PHE A 158 -3.94 -23.16 8.62
N VAL A 159 -5.05 -23.85 8.39
CA VAL A 159 -6.33 -23.25 8.02
C VAL A 159 -7.43 -23.71 8.97
N LEU A 160 -8.29 -22.78 9.41
CA LEU A 160 -9.41 -23.10 10.30
C LEU A 160 -10.70 -23.44 9.55
N ASP A 161 -11.03 -22.71 8.48
CA ASP A 161 -12.14 -23.03 7.56
C ASP A 161 -11.70 -22.92 6.09
N ILE A 162 -12.17 -23.85 5.25
CA ILE A 162 -11.84 -23.89 3.82
C ILE A 162 -12.93 -24.52 2.96
N ASP A 163 -13.31 -23.84 1.90
CA ASP A 163 -14.29 -24.34 0.92
C ASP A 163 -13.64 -25.26 -0.13
N CYS A 164 -12.53 -24.83 -0.75
CA CYS A 164 -11.87 -25.53 -1.85
C CYS A 164 -10.36 -25.63 -1.67
N LEU A 165 -9.83 -26.86 -1.70
CA LEU A 165 -8.40 -27.15 -1.52
C LEU A 165 -7.81 -27.90 -2.73
N THR A 166 -6.70 -27.37 -3.27
CA THR A 166 -5.83 -28.06 -4.23
C THR A 166 -4.41 -28.16 -3.67
N VAL A 167 -3.85 -29.36 -3.63
CA VAL A 167 -2.49 -29.62 -3.12
C VAL A 167 -1.71 -30.44 -4.15
N ASP A 168 -0.47 -30.06 -4.45
CA ASP A 168 0.41 -30.79 -5.37
C ASP A 168 1.38 -31.78 -4.64
N THR A 169 1.22 -31.97 -3.32
CA THR A 169 2.02 -32.89 -2.48
C THR A 169 1.18 -33.60 -1.39
N ASP A 170 1.76 -34.64 -0.78
CA ASP A 170 1.10 -35.52 0.22
C ASP A 170 0.75 -34.75 1.52
N VAL A 171 -0.54 -34.54 1.78
CA VAL A 171 -1.09 -33.91 3.00
C VAL A 171 -0.94 -34.84 4.22
N PHE A 172 -0.45 -34.33 5.36
CA PHE A 172 -0.53 -34.99 6.68
C PHE A 172 -1.72 -34.51 7.51
#